data_AF-A0ABD1APU8-F1
#
_entry.id   AF-A0ABD1APU8-F1
#
_cell.length_a   1.000
_cell.length_b   1.000
_cell.length_c   1.000
_cell.angle_alpha   90.00
_cell.angle_beta   90.00
_cell.angle_gamma   90.00
#
_symmetry.space_group_name_H-M   'P 1'
#
loop_
_entity.id
_entity.type
_entity.pdbx_description
1 polymer ?
#
loop_
_entity_poly.entity_id
_entity_poly.type
_entity_poly.pdbx_seq_one_letter_code
_entity_poly.pdbx_strand_id
1 'polypeptide(L)'
;MKKVHNILHICETLDSATKYSDRCCDELVAAGAIDKLLTLIRSASRSIPDQQVSKHALSTLRHLARYPQMADELIDTKGSIQTIFWELLRNKEEAYFIASDVLKKICNSHKGVETVRKLPALVKRLQALVEELTRKANIEKRNAKGQNGKEKSERRLKEANELLKLITSR
;
A
#
# COMPACT_ATOMS: atom_id res chain seq x y z
N MET A 1 -20.01 -6.51 19.59
CA MET A 1 -19.81 -6.16 18.16
C MET A 1 -19.71 -4.66 17.84
N LYS A 2 -19.98 -3.72 18.76
CA LYS A 2 -19.91 -2.25 18.50
C LYS A 2 -18.51 -1.66 18.22
N LYS A 3 -17.41 -2.43 18.34
CA LYS A 3 -16.03 -1.88 18.28
C LYS A 3 -15.52 -1.62 16.85
N VAL A 4 -15.78 -2.52 15.91
CA VAL A 4 -15.18 -2.42 14.55
C VAL A 4 -15.83 -1.30 13.73
N HIS A 5 -17.14 -1.09 13.85
CA HIS A 5 -17.82 0.02 13.17
C HIS A 5 -17.32 1.39 13.64
N ASN A 6 -17.07 1.56 14.95
CA ASN A 6 -16.51 2.80 15.46
C ASN A 6 -15.08 3.03 14.96
N ILE A 7 -14.25 1.97 14.92
CA ILE A 7 -12.89 2.05 14.37
C ILE A 7 -12.94 2.41 12.88
N LEU A 8 -13.85 1.81 12.12
CA LEU A 8 -14.04 2.11 10.71
C LEU A 8 -14.40 3.58 10.51
N HIS A 9 -15.39 4.10 11.24
CA HIS A 9 -15.80 5.50 11.13
C HIS A 9 -14.67 6.48 11.48
N ILE A 10 -13.86 6.16 12.50
CA ILE A 10 -12.67 6.95 12.85
C ILE A 10 -11.67 6.91 11.70
N CYS A 11 -11.38 5.74 11.12
CA CYS A 11 -10.43 5.63 10.01
C CYS A 11 -10.92 6.37 8.76
N GLU A 12 -12.22 6.31 8.44
CA GLU A 12 -12.83 7.08 7.35
C GLU A 12 -12.67 8.60 7.57
N THR A 13 -12.85 9.05 8.80
CA THR A 13 -12.67 10.46 9.17
C THR A 13 -11.22 10.90 9.03
N LEU A 14 -10.27 10.10 9.50
CA LEU A 14 -8.83 10.36 9.36
C LEU A 14 -8.39 10.39 7.89
N ASP A 15 -8.84 9.43 7.09
CA ASP A 15 -8.58 9.37 5.65
C ASP A 15 -9.07 10.65 4.96
N SER A 16 -10.30 11.08 5.28
CA SER A 16 -10.89 12.30 4.72
C SER A 16 -10.14 13.56 5.15
N ALA A 17 -9.80 13.68 6.44
CA ALA A 17 -9.13 14.86 6.99
C ALA A 17 -7.69 15.01 6.44
N THR A 18 -6.97 13.90 6.25
CA THR A 18 -5.57 13.93 5.80
C THR A 18 -5.42 14.07 4.28
N LYS A 19 -6.49 13.88 3.50
CA LYS A 19 -6.42 13.86 2.03
C LYS A 19 -5.85 15.14 1.42
N TYR A 20 -6.17 16.29 2.01
CA TYR A 20 -5.85 17.62 1.49
C TYR A 20 -5.28 18.60 2.53
N SER A 21 -5.00 18.16 3.76
CA SER A 21 -4.47 19.01 4.84
C SER A 21 -3.12 18.49 5.30
N ASP A 22 -2.06 19.24 4.98
CA ASP A 22 -0.70 19.03 5.48
C ASP A 22 -0.65 19.13 7.01
N ARG A 23 -1.30 20.14 7.59
CA ARG A 23 -1.38 20.33 9.04
C ARG A 23 -2.02 19.13 9.74
N CYS A 24 -3.10 18.57 9.19
CA CYS A 24 -3.71 17.37 9.78
C CYS A 24 -2.77 16.17 9.69
N CYS A 25 -1.96 16.08 8.61
CA CYS A 25 -0.95 15.03 8.50
C CYS A 25 0.18 15.22 9.53
N ASP A 26 0.68 16.45 9.71
CA ASP A 26 1.72 16.78 10.69
C ASP A 26 1.25 16.49 12.13
N GLU A 27 0.05 16.95 12.51
CA GLU A 27 -0.53 16.71 13.83
C GLU A 27 -0.73 15.21 14.11
N LEU A 28 -1.14 14.45 13.09
CA LEU A 28 -1.34 13.00 13.19
C LEU A 28 -0.02 12.25 13.39
N VAL A 29 1.02 12.65 12.65
CA VAL A 29 2.37 12.09 12.78
C VAL A 29 2.96 12.43 14.16
N ALA A 30 2.87 13.68 14.60
CA ALA A 30 3.31 14.12 15.93
C ALA A 30 2.59 13.36 17.08
N ALA A 31 1.35 12.92 16.86
CA ALA A 31 0.60 12.09 17.80
C ALA A 31 1.00 10.59 17.79
N GLY A 32 2.03 10.21 17.04
CA GLY A 32 2.54 8.84 16.92
C GLY A 32 1.58 7.91 16.17
N ALA A 33 0.80 8.43 15.22
CA ALA A 33 -0.23 7.63 14.56
C ALA A 33 0.31 6.58 13.59
N ILE A 34 1.52 6.75 13.03
CA ILE A 34 2.06 5.81 12.03
C ILE A 34 2.08 4.38 12.59
N ASP A 35 2.65 4.16 13.77
CA ASP A 35 2.70 2.84 14.41
C ASP A 35 1.30 2.28 14.73
N LYS A 36 0.37 3.16 15.14
CA LYS A 36 -1.02 2.78 15.43
C LYS A 36 -1.76 2.33 14.17
N LEU A 37 -1.61 3.05 13.07
CA LEU A 37 -2.19 2.71 11.77
C LEU A 37 -1.61 1.39 11.24
N LEU A 38 -0.29 1.20 11.34
CA LEU A 38 0.37 -0.06 10.97
C LEU A 38 -0.12 -1.23 11.83
N THR A 39 -0.33 -1.02 13.12
CA THR A 39 -0.88 -2.03 14.02
C THR A 39 -2.31 -2.40 13.64
N LEU A 40 -3.15 -1.42 13.30
CA LEU A 40 -4.50 -1.68 12.78
C LEU A 40 -4.47 -2.53 11.51
N ILE A 41 -3.65 -2.15 10.52
CA ILE A 41 -3.50 -2.90 9.26
C ILE A 41 -3.07 -4.35 9.52
N ARG A 42 -2.07 -4.57 10.38
CA ARG A 42 -1.60 -5.92 10.73
C ARG A 42 -2.66 -6.76 11.45
N SER A 43 -3.50 -6.14 12.26
CA SER A 43 -4.56 -6.81 13.02
C SER A 43 -5.82 -7.10 12.19
N ALA A 44 -5.95 -6.49 11.01
CA ALA A 44 -7.15 -6.60 10.18
C ALA A 44 -7.32 -8.03 9.63
N SER A 45 -8.48 -8.62 9.95
CA SER A 45 -8.86 -9.93 9.44
C SER A 45 -9.31 -9.86 7.96
N ARG A 46 -9.80 -10.97 7.43
CA ARG A 46 -10.43 -11.01 6.09
C ARG A 46 -11.91 -10.58 6.10
N SER A 47 -12.48 -10.23 7.25
CA SER A 47 -13.85 -9.71 7.31
C SER A 47 -13.99 -8.42 6.48
N ILE A 48 -15.16 -8.20 5.87
CA ILE A 48 -15.40 -6.98 5.07
C ILE A 48 -15.14 -5.71 5.89
N PRO A 49 -15.64 -5.59 7.15
CA PRO A 49 -15.36 -4.41 7.97
C PRO A 49 -13.87 -4.19 8.24
N ASP A 50 -13.11 -5.24 8.59
CA ASP A 50 -11.68 -5.11 8.85
C ASP A 50 -10.89 -4.75 7.59
N GLN A 51 -11.31 -5.24 6.42
CA GLN A 51 -10.70 -4.84 5.15
C GLN A 51 -10.95 -3.36 4.83
N GLN A 52 -12.12 -2.82 5.16
CA GLN A 52 -12.37 -1.37 5.02
C GLN A 52 -11.54 -0.55 6.01
N VAL A 53 -11.41 -1.01 7.27
CA VAL A 53 -10.52 -0.38 8.27
C VAL A 53 -9.08 -0.31 7.74
N SER A 54 -8.54 -1.45 7.27
CA SER A 54 -7.20 -1.52 6.70
C SER A 54 -7.04 -0.59 5.50
N LYS A 55 -8.05 -0.53 4.62
CA LYS A 55 -8.05 0.35 3.45
C LYS A 55 -7.94 1.83 3.81
N HIS A 56 -8.75 2.31 4.76
CA HIS A 56 -8.73 3.72 5.18
C HIS A 56 -7.45 4.06 5.96
N ALA A 57 -6.97 3.14 6.80
CA ALA A 57 -5.68 3.31 7.47
C ALA A 57 -4.53 3.40 6.45
N LEU A 58 -4.52 2.54 5.43
CA LEU A 58 -3.53 2.56 4.36
C LEU A 58 -3.63 3.81 3.48
N SER A 59 -4.85 4.31 3.22
CA SER A 59 -5.07 5.58 2.52
C SER A 59 -4.52 6.77 3.33
N THR A 60 -4.66 6.74 4.64
CA THR A 60 -4.05 7.74 5.53
C THR A 60 -2.53 7.70 5.40
N LEU A 61 -1.90 6.52 5.46
CA LEU A 61 -0.44 6.37 5.23
C LEU A 61 -0.01 6.87 3.84
N ARG A 62 -0.84 6.68 2.81
CA ARG A 62 -0.60 7.22 1.46
C ARG A 62 -0.57 8.74 1.44
N HIS A 63 -1.44 9.39 2.23
CA HIS A 63 -1.46 10.84 2.36
C HIS A 63 -0.19 11.35 3.04
N LEU A 64 0.23 10.70 4.14
CA LEU A 64 1.48 11.02 4.84
C LEU A 64 2.69 10.87 3.90
N ALA A 65 2.79 9.75 3.18
CA ALA A 65 3.91 9.47 2.28
C ALA A 65 4.06 10.47 1.11
N ARG A 66 3.08 11.37 0.89
CA ARG A 66 3.20 12.48 -0.07
C ARG A 66 4.26 13.50 0.36
N TYR A 67 4.48 13.67 1.66
CA TYR A 67 5.39 14.65 2.21
C TYR A 67 6.74 13.99 2.57
N PRO A 68 7.89 14.50 2.10
CA PRO A 68 9.19 13.87 2.31
C PRO A 68 9.52 13.56 3.78
N GLN A 69 9.29 14.52 4.68
CA GLN A 69 9.55 14.34 6.12
C GLN A 69 8.76 13.18 6.74
N MET A 70 7.48 13.04 6.39
CA MET A 70 6.62 11.98 6.90
C MET A 70 6.89 10.65 6.21
N ALA A 71 7.30 10.67 4.93
CA ALA A 71 7.76 9.48 4.24
C ALA A 71 9.01 8.91 4.90
N ASP A 72 9.95 9.77 5.34
CA ASP A 72 11.14 9.35 6.07
C ASP A 72 10.79 8.74 7.44
N GLU A 73 9.83 9.32 8.17
CA GLU A 73 9.34 8.75 9.43
C GLU A 73 8.61 7.41 9.22
N LEU A 74 7.85 7.30 8.13
CA LEU A 74 7.23 6.04 7.73
C LEU A 74 8.31 4.99 7.42
N ILE A 75 9.39 5.35 6.72
CA ILE A 75 10.52 4.45 6.42
C ILE A 75 11.22 3.98 7.71
N ASP A 76 11.43 4.91 8.66
CA ASP A 76 12.12 4.61 9.93
C ASP A 76 11.27 3.79 10.90
N THR A 77 9.94 3.84 10.75
CA THR A 77 9.04 3.06 11.59
C THR A 77 9.21 1.56 11.35
N LYS A 78 9.62 0.84 12.40
CA LYS A 78 9.92 -0.61 12.34
C LYS A 78 8.75 -1.41 11.77
N GLY A 79 9.02 -2.17 10.71
CA GLY A 79 8.02 -3.08 10.13
C GLY A 79 7.02 -2.42 9.19
N SER A 80 7.12 -1.11 8.94
CA SER A 80 6.21 -0.35 8.09
C SER A 80 6.20 -0.87 6.64
N ILE A 81 7.38 -0.95 6.03
CA ILE A 81 7.56 -1.40 4.65
C ILE A 81 7.02 -2.81 4.49
N GLN A 82 7.37 -3.72 5.41
CA GLN A 82 6.86 -5.09 5.41
C GLN A 82 5.33 -5.09 5.42
N THR A 83 4.71 -4.36 6.35
CA THR A 83 3.25 -4.28 6.51
C THR A 83 2.57 -3.81 5.24
N ILE A 84 3.07 -2.74 4.62
CA ILE A 84 2.50 -2.19 3.38
C ILE A 84 2.69 -3.18 2.21
N PHE A 85 3.85 -3.84 2.14
CA PHE A 85 4.11 -4.87 1.13
C PHE A 85 3.15 -6.06 1.25
N TRP A 86 2.83 -6.47 2.48
CA TRP A 86 1.85 -7.54 2.71
C TRP A 86 0.47 -7.16 2.19
N GLU A 87 0.06 -5.91 2.36
CA GLU A 87 -1.19 -5.40 1.78
C GLU A 87 -1.15 -5.38 0.25
N LEU A 88 -0.01 -5.02 -0.37
CA LEU A 88 0.16 -5.14 -1.83
C LEU A 88 -0.01 -6.59 -2.30
N LEU A 89 0.60 -7.57 -1.61
CA LEU A 89 0.57 -8.97 -2.05
C LEU A 89 -0.79 -9.65 -1.83
N ARG A 90 -1.51 -9.32 -0.75
CA ARG A 90 -2.75 -10.02 -0.37
C ARG A 90 -4.02 -9.47 -1.02
N ASN A 91 -3.98 -8.26 -1.58
CA ASN A 91 -5.13 -7.57 -2.14
C ASN A 91 -5.14 -7.60 -3.67
N LYS A 92 -6.34 -7.59 -4.26
CA LYS A 92 -6.56 -7.53 -5.73
C LYS A 92 -7.43 -6.34 -6.15
N GLU A 93 -7.91 -5.56 -5.19
CA GLU A 93 -8.85 -4.44 -5.35
C GLU A 93 -8.20 -3.09 -5.00
N GLU A 94 -8.98 -2.09 -4.62
CA GLU A 94 -8.54 -0.74 -4.28
C GLU A 94 -7.31 -0.70 -3.34
N ALA A 95 -7.31 -1.49 -2.26
CA ALA A 95 -6.17 -1.56 -1.32
C ALA A 95 -4.83 -1.97 -1.98
N TYR A 96 -4.86 -2.75 -3.07
CA TYR A 96 -3.65 -3.06 -3.85
C TYR A 96 -3.02 -1.79 -4.43
N PHE A 97 -3.84 -0.94 -5.03
CA PHE A 97 -3.39 0.30 -5.68
C PHE A 97 -2.93 1.32 -4.65
N ILE A 98 -3.60 1.40 -3.49
CA ILE A 98 -3.16 2.25 -2.39
C ILE A 98 -1.80 1.78 -1.86
N ALA A 99 -1.61 0.49 -1.62
CA ALA A 99 -0.33 -0.07 -1.15
C ALA A 99 0.80 0.19 -2.17
N SER A 100 0.53 -0.04 -3.45
CA SER A 100 1.47 0.25 -4.54
C SER A 100 1.90 1.72 -4.52
N ASP A 101 0.93 2.63 -4.42
CA ASP A 101 1.19 4.06 -4.41
C ASP A 101 2.01 4.50 -3.18
N VAL A 102 1.74 3.95 -1.99
CA VAL A 102 2.58 4.22 -0.80
C VAL A 102 4.02 3.74 -1.02
N LEU A 103 4.20 2.52 -1.53
CA LEU A 103 5.53 1.95 -1.78
C LEU A 103 6.28 2.72 -2.88
N LYS A 104 5.60 3.18 -3.93
CA LYS A 104 6.20 4.03 -4.97
C LYS A 104 6.66 5.36 -4.39
N LYS A 105 5.86 6.01 -3.53
CA LYS A 105 6.27 7.24 -2.83
C LYS A 105 7.48 7.02 -1.93
N ILE A 106 7.52 5.92 -1.18
CA ILE A 106 8.70 5.52 -0.40
C ILE A 106 9.91 5.35 -1.32
N CYS A 107 9.76 4.64 -2.44
CA CYS A 107 10.85 4.38 -3.38
C CYS A 107 11.25 5.58 -4.26
N ASN A 108 10.60 6.74 -4.11
CA ASN A 108 11.06 7.96 -4.76
C ASN A 108 12.31 8.55 -4.06
N SER A 109 12.53 8.23 -2.78
CA SER A 109 13.74 8.63 -2.05
C SER A 109 14.81 7.54 -2.09
N HIS A 110 16.08 7.95 -2.05
CA HIS A 110 17.21 7.02 -1.99
C HIS A 110 17.14 6.13 -0.74
N LYS A 111 16.83 6.75 0.42
CA LYS A 111 16.62 6.06 1.70
C LYS A 111 15.57 4.96 1.59
N GLY A 112 14.44 5.24 0.94
CA GLY A 112 13.37 4.25 0.76
C GLY A 112 13.81 3.08 -0.11
N VAL A 113 14.48 3.36 -1.25
CA VAL A 113 15.02 2.31 -2.13
C VAL A 113 16.02 1.43 -1.40
N GLU A 114 16.98 2.01 -0.68
CA GLU A 114 17.95 1.24 0.11
C GLU A 114 17.29 0.38 1.18
N THR A 115 16.29 0.92 1.88
CA THR A 115 15.59 0.19 2.94
C THR A 115 14.80 -0.99 2.36
N VAL A 116 14.15 -0.83 1.21
CA VAL A 116 13.47 -1.93 0.51
C VAL A 116 14.46 -2.98 0.01
N ARG A 117 15.63 -2.57 -0.52
CA ARG A 117 16.68 -3.49 -0.99
C ARG A 117 17.27 -4.34 0.14
N LYS A 118 17.35 -3.80 1.36
CA LYS A 118 17.72 -4.55 2.57
C LYS A 118 16.71 -5.63 2.96
N LEU A 119 15.57 -5.70 2.28
CA LEU A 119 14.51 -6.71 2.45
C LEU A 119 14.39 -7.62 1.20
N PRO A 120 15.42 -8.42 0.87
CA PRO A 120 15.47 -9.18 -0.38
C PRO A 120 14.31 -10.17 -0.54
N ALA A 121 13.77 -10.69 0.56
CA ALA A 121 12.60 -11.56 0.54
C ALA A 121 11.33 -10.86 0.00
N LEU A 122 11.16 -9.55 0.25
CA LEU A 122 10.04 -8.78 -0.29
C LEU A 122 10.25 -8.49 -1.78
N VAL A 123 11.47 -8.11 -2.17
CA VAL A 123 11.82 -7.88 -3.58
C VAL A 123 11.57 -9.13 -4.42
N LYS A 124 11.99 -10.31 -3.92
CA LYS A 124 11.72 -11.61 -4.56
C LYS A 124 10.22 -11.89 -4.72
N ARG A 125 9.41 -11.55 -3.71
CA ARG A 125 7.94 -11.72 -3.78
C ARG A 125 7.30 -10.79 -4.80
N LEU A 126 7.80 -9.55 -4.95
CA LEU A 126 7.33 -8.63 -5.99
C LEU A 126 7.70 -9.11 -7.39
N GLN A 127 8.91 -9.63 -7.58
CA GLN A 127 9.31 -10.25 -8.85
C GLN A 127 8.37 -11.42 -9.21
N ALA A 128 8.11 -12.32 -8.26
CA ALA A 128 7.16 -13.42 -8.46
C ALA A 128 5.74 -12.92 -8.78
N LEU A 129 5.28 -11.84 -8.14
CA LEU A 129 3.99 -11.21 -8.44
C LEU A 129 3.95 -10.66 -9.88
N VAL A 130 5.02 -10.00 -10.33
CA VAL A 130 5.15 -9.50 -11.71
C VAL A 130 5.08 -10.66 -12.71
N GLU A 131 5.80 -11.75 -12.46
CA GLU A 131 5.78 -12.95 -13.31
C GLU A 131 4.37 -13.57 -13.38
N GLU A 132 3.70 -13.71 -12.23
CA GLU A 132 2.33 -14.23 -12.15
C GLU A 132 1.36 -13.37 -12.96
N LEU A 133 1.40 -12.05 -12.76
CA LEU A 133 0.54 -11.09 -13.46
C LEU A 133 0.83 -11.04 -14.95
N THR A 134 2.10 -11.15 -15.35
CA THR A 134 2.51 -11.22 -16.77
C THR A 134 1.94 -12.46 -17.44
N ARG A 135 2.07 -13.63 -16.79
CA ARG A 135 1.48 -14.88 -17.29
C ARG A 135 -0.03 -14.75 -17.41
N LYS A 136 -0.70 -14.16 -16.41
CA LYS A 136 -2.15 -13.96 -16.41
C LYS A 136 -2.60 -13.03 -17.55
N ALA A 137 -1.94 -11.90 -17.73
CA ALA A 137 -2.24 -10.96 -18.82
C ALA A 137 -2.08 -11.61 -20.21
N ASN A 138 -1.05 -12.44 -20.39
CA ASN A 138 -0.83 -13.19 -21.64
C ASN A 138 -1.95 -14.21 -21.92
N ILE A 139 -2.46 -14.89 -20.89
CA ILE A 139 -3.59 -15.83 -21.02
C ILE A 139 -4.88 -15.06 -21.35
N GLU A 140 -5.14 -13.96 -20.65
CA GLU A 140 -6.32 -13.11 -20.88
C GLU A 140 -6.28 -12.46 -22.27
N LYS A 141 -5.10 -12.12 -22.81
CA LYS A 141 -4.96 -11.63 -24.19
C LYS A 141 -5.36 -12.67 -25.24
N ARG A 142 -5.13 -13.96 -24.96
CA ARG A 142 -5.52 -15.08 -25.85
C ARG A 142 -7.01 -15.43 -25.75
N ASN A 143 -7.63 -15.17 -24.60
CA ASN A 143 -9.02 -15.53 -24.33
C ASN A 143 -9.93 -14.30 -24.44
N ALA A 144 -10.72 -14.19 -25.52
CA ALA A 144 -11.60 -13.04 -25.80
C ALA A 144 -12.77 -12.81 -24.81
N LYS A 145 -12.86 -13.55 -23.69
CA LYS A 145 -14.08 -13.67 -22.87
C LYS A 145 -14.16 -12.80 -21.60
N GLY A 146 -13.35 -11.74 -21.44
CA GLY A 146 -13.51 -10.87 -20.26
C GLY A 146 -12.71 -9.57 -20.30
N GLN A 147 -13.33 -8.50 -20.77
CA GLN A 147 -12.70 -7.17 -20.88
C GLN A 147 -12.36 -6.56 -19.51
N ASN A 148 -13.25 -6.67 -18.51
CA ASN A 148 -13.02 -6.12 -17.16
C ASN A 148 -11.91 -6.86 -16.39
N GLY A 149 -11.83 -8.19 -16.53
CA GLY A 149 -10.78 -9.00 -15.90
C GLY A 149 -9.40 -8.66 -16.46
N LYS A 150 -9.34 -8.49 -17.78
CA LYS A 150 -8.14 -8.09 -18.53
C LYS A 150 -7.62 -6.72 -18.12
N GLU A 151 -8.47 -5.69 -18.15
CA GLU A 151 -8.08 -4.33 -17.77
C GLU A 151 -7.50 -4.28 -16.34
N LYS A 152 -8.13 -5.01 -15.42
CA LYS A 152 -7.68 -5.05 -14.03
C LYS A 152 -6.34 -5.75 -13.84
N SER A 153 -6.12 -6.90 -14.49
CA SER A 153 -4.82 -7.58 -14.45
C SER A 153 -3.70 -6.73 -15.04
N GLU A 154 -3.97 -6.07 -16.18
CA GLU A 154 -3.03 -5.17 -16.84
C GLU A 154 -2.68 -3.97 -15.96
N ARG A 155 -3.69 -3.35 -15.31
CA ARG A 155 -3.46 -2.26 -14.35
C ARG A 155 -2.62 -2.70 -13.16
N ARG A 156 -2.89 -3.87 -12.58
CA ARG A 156 -2.07 -4.41 -11.48
C ARG A 156 -0.64 -4.72 -11.94
N LEU A 157 -0.48 -5.29 -13.14
CA LEU A 157 0.83 -5.58 -13.72
C LEU A 157 1.64 -4.29 -13.92
N LYS A 158 1.00 -3.24 -14.42
CA LYS A 158 1.64 -1.92 -14.59
C LYS A 158 2.17 -1.39 -13.26
N GLU A 159 1.34 -1.38 -12.22
CA GLU A 159 1.73 -0.93 -10.87
C GLU A 159 2.91 -1.73 -10.30
N ALA A 160 2.86 -3.06 -10.38
CA ALA A 160 3.94 -3.92 -9.90
C ALA A 160 5.26 -3.69 -10.65
N ASN A 161 5.19 -3.52 -11.98
CA ASN A 161 6.37 -3.24 -12.81
C ASN A 161 6.98 -1.87 -12.51
N GLU A 162 6.16 -0.83 -12.36
CA GLU A 162 6.63 0.50 -11.98
C GLU A 162 7.35 0.47 -10.64
N LEU A 163 6.76 -0.18 -9.63
CA LEU A 163 7.38 -0.33 -8.33
C LEU A 163 8.70 -1.12 -8.41
N LEU A 164 8.71 -2.25 -9.13
CA LEU A 164 9.91 -3.05 -9.29
C LEU A 164 11.02 -2.25 -9.98
N LYS A 165 10.67 -1.48 -11.01
CA LYS A 165 11.60 -0.59 -11.72
C LYS A 165 12.19 0.45 -10.77
N LEU A 166 11.39 1.10 -9.92
CA LEU A 166 11.92 2.05 -8.94
C LEU A 166 12.94 1.40 -7.99
N ILE A 167 12.71 0.15 -7.59
CA ILE A 167 13.60 -0.59 -6.69
C ILE A 167 14.88 -1.04 -7.41
N THR A 168 14.84 -1.36 -8.71
CA THR A 168 16.00 -1.93 -9.43
C THR A 168 16.81 -0.90 -10.22
N SER A 169 16.24 0.25 -10.59
CA SER A 169 16.82 1.18 -11.59
C SER A 169 17.75 2.25 -11.00
N ARG A 170 18.48 1.96 -9.93
CA ARG A 170 19.44 2.92 -9.32
C ARG A 170 20.69 2.23 -8.83
#